data_AF-A0A535BDP9-F1
#
_entry.id   AF-A0A535BDP9-F1
#
_cell.length_a   1.000
_cell.length_b   1.000
_cell.length_c   1.000
_cell.angle_alpha   90.00
_cell.angle_beta   90.00
_cell.angle_gamma   90.00
#
_symmetry.space_group_name_H-M   'P 1'
#
loop_
_entity.id
_entity.type
_entity.pdbx_description
1 polymer ?
#
loop_
_entity_poly.entity_id
_entity_poly.type
_entity_poly.pdbx_seq_one_letter_code
_entity_poly.pdbx_strand_id
1 'polypeptide(L)'
;MGHGIAVDPQGRWVAALGADNPETEGAWLFSLKGTPHLVRRIDQIGGLGGIAFSRDGSVLYGVERQSYLVVINPQTGQKIKEFRYTQASGVFGIAGVEAP
;
A
#
# COMPACT_ATOMS: atom_id res chain seq x y z
N MET A 1 -11.61 2.38 7.09
CA MET A 1 -11.71 2.49 5.62
C MET A 1 -10.74 3.56 5.16
N GLY A 2 -9.68 3.19 4.44
CA GLY A 2 -8.75 4.15 3.84
C GLY A 2 -9.09 4.34 2.36
N HIS A 3 -9.01 5.57 1.88
CA HIS A 3 -9.24 5.95 0.47
C HIS A 3 -7.93 6.37 -0.22
N GLY A 4 -6.81 5.77 0.21
CA GLY A 4 -5.48 6.18 -0.20
C GLY A 4 -5.12 5.71 -1.62
N ILE A 5 -4.35 6.52 -2.32
CA ILE A 5 -3.71 6.20 -3.60
C ILE A 5 -2.22 6.51 -3.51
N ALA A 6 -1.39 5.69 -4.15
CA ALA A 6 0.03 5.92 -4.30
C ALA A 6 0.46 5.69 -5.75
N VAL A 7 1.30 6.58 -6.28
CA VAL A 7 1.88 6.46 -7.61
C VAL A 7 3.35 6.06 -7.46
N ASP A 8 3.76 5.02 -8.16
CA ASP A 8 5.17 4.61 -8.20
C ASP A 8 6.01 5.72 -8.85
N PRO A 9 7.07 6.21 -8.19
CA PRO A 9 7.90 7.29 -8.74
C PRO A 9 8.58 6.91 -10.07
N GLN A 10 8.73 5.63 -10.36
CA GLN A 10 9.25 5.14 -11.64
C GLN A 10 8.17 5.03 -12.74
N GLY A 11 6.92 5.39 -12.43
CA GLY A 11 5.81 5.38 -13.38
C GLY A 11 5.35 3.99 -13.80
N ARG A 12 5.68 2.92 -13.06
CA ARG A 12 5.28 1.55 -13.42
C ARG A 12 3.88 1.23 -12.92
N TRP A 13 3.52 1.73 -11.74
CA TRP A 13 2.31 1.31 -11.03
C TRP A 13 1.55 2.44 -10.32
N VAL A 14 0.27 2.18 -10.06
CA VAL A 14 -0.56 2.89 -9.10
C VAL A 14 -1.13 1.89 -8.11
N ALA A 15 -1.02 2.18 -6.81
CA ALA A 15 -1.66 1.40 -5.76
C ALA A 15 -2.87 2.18 -5.21
N ALA A 16 -3.98 1.49 -4.96
CA ALA A 16 -5.19 2.08 -4.38
C ALA A 16 -5.72 1.21 -3.24
N LEU A 17 -6.20 1.83 -2.16
CA LEU A 17 -6.89 1.15 -1.08
C LEU A 17 -8.37 1.01 -1.42
N GLY A 18 -8.87 -0.22 -1.35
CA GLY A 18 -10.30 -0.53 -1.37
C GLY A 18 -10.80 -0.76 0.05
N ALA A 19 -12.03 -0.34 0.35
CA ALA A 19 -12.52 -0.31 1.72
C ALA A 19 -14.04 -0.52 1.90
N ASP A 20 -14.81 -0.69 0.83
CA ASP A 20 -16.28 -0.60 0.92
C ASP A 20 -16.93 -1.94 1.32
N ASN A 21 -16.30 -3.08 1.01
CA ASN A 21 -16.79 -4.39 1.39
C ASN A 21 -15.63 -5.42 1.46
N PRO A 22 -15.83 -6.61 2.05
CA PRO A 22 -14.77 -7.62 2.17
C PRO A 22 -14.18 -8.08 0.83
N GLU A 23 -14.94 -7.99 -0.27
CA GLU A 23 -14.47 -8.36 -1.61
C GLU A 23 -13.49 -7.34 -2.19
N THR A 24 -13.65 -6.06 -1.81
CA THR A 24 -12.85 -4.93 -2.29
C THR A 24 -11.82 -4.45 -1.26
N GLU A 25 -11.93 -4.88 -0.01
CA GLU A 25 -11.01 -4.50 1.06
C GLU A 25 -9.57 -4.96 0.74
N GLY A 26 -8.61 -4.04 0.87
CA GLY A 26 -7.18 -4.32 0.70
C GLY A 26 -6.52 -3.29 -0.20
N ALA A 27 -5.34 -3.63 -0.75
CA ALA A 27 -4.67 -2.80 -1.74
C ALA A 27 -4.71 -3.43 -3.13
N TRP A 28 -4.90 -2.59 -4.13
CA TRP A 28 -5.02 -2.93 -5.54
C TRP A 28 -3.90 -2.27 -6.30
N LEU A 29 -3.18 -3.03 -7.12
CA LEU A 29 -2.05 -2.54 -7.91
C LEU A 29 -2.40 -2.56 -9.40
N PHE A 30 -2.28 -1.41 -10.04
CA PHE A 30 -2.53 -1.20 -11.46
C PHE A 30 -1.20 -0.92 -12.17
N SER A 31 -1.03 -1.46 -13.37
CA SER A 31 0.08 -1.12 -14.26
C SER A 31 -0.27 0.12 -15.05
N LEU A 32 0.70 1.01 -15.23
CA LEU A 32 0.61 2.16 -16.13
C LEU A 32 1.29 1.91 -17.48
N LYS A 33 1.86 0.73 -17.69
CA LYS A 33 2.51 0.38 -18.96
C LYS A 33 1.46 0.17 -20.04
N GLY A 34 1.42 1.06 -21.02
CA GLY A 34 0.42 1.03 -22.08
C GLY A 34 -0.95 1.48 -21.54
N THR A 35 -2.00 0.70 -21.78
CA THR A 35 -3.33 0.96 -21.20
C THR A 35 -3.36 0.53 -19.74
N PRO A 36 -3.83 1.39 -18.81
CA PRO A 36 -3.97 1.01 -17.41
C PRO A 36 -4.81 -0.25 -17.21
N HIS A 37 -4.28 -1.20 -16.43
CA HIS A 37 -4.97 -2.44 -16.12
C HIS A 37 -4.59 -2.95 -14.73
N LEU A 38 -5.50 -3.69 -14.10
CA LEU A 38 -5.25 -4.32 -12.81
C LEU A 38 -4.17 -5.41 -12.96
N VAL A 39 -3.16 -5.36 -12.11
CA VAL A 39 -2.06 -6.34 -12.06
C VAL A 39 -2.32 -7.35 -10.95
N ARG A 40 -2.72 -6.87 -9.76
CA ARG A 40 -2.97 -7.73 -8.60
C ARG A 40 -3.80 -7.05 -7.52
N ARG A 41 -4.45 -7.89 -6.73
CA ARG A 41 -4.81 -7.59 -5.35
C ARG A 41 -3.65 -7.98 -4.45
N ILE A 42 -3.35 -7.16 -3.45
CA ILE A 42 -2.40 -7.46 -2.39
C ILE A 42 -3.22 -7.95 -1.20
N ASP A 43 -3.22 -9.27 -1.04
CA ASP A 43 -3.99 -9.96 0.00
C ASP A 43 -3.28 -9.86 1.37
N GLN A 44 -4.00 -10.22 2.45
CA GLN A 44 -3.49 -10.25 3.83
C GLN A 44 -3.13 -8.88 4.44
N ILE A 45 -3.66 -7.81 3.85
CA ILE A 45 -3.61 -6.45 4.40
C ILE A 45 -5.04 -5.91 4.42
N GLY A 46 -5.50 -5.49 5.61
CA GLY A 46 -6.87 -5.04 5.85
C GLY A 46 -6.86 -3.80 6.74
N GLY A 47 -7.89 -2.97 6.60
CA GLY A 47 -8.05 -1.76 7.39
C GLY A 47 -6.98 -0.68 7.21
N LEU A 48 -6.17 -0.73 6.14
CA LEU A 48 -5.14 0.28 5.90
C LEU A 48 -5.75 1.69 5.84
N GLY A 49 -5.13 2.63 6.54
CA GLY A 49 -5.47 4.05 6.53
C GLY A 49 -4.73 4.81 5.41
N GLY A 50 -3.52 4.39 5.06
CA GLY A 50 -2.69 5.06 4.06
C GLY A 50 -1.71 4.11 3.36
N ILE A 51 -1.22 4.52 2.19
CA ILE A 51 -0.32 3.74 1.33
C ILE A 51 0.66 4.67 0.59
N ALA A 52 1.92 4.25 0.43
CA ALA A 52 2.93 4.99 -0.33
C ALA A 52 4.04 4.10 -0.90
N PHE A 53 4.52 4.40 -2.10
CA PHE A 53 5.75 3.81 -2.61
C PHE A 53 6.97 4.44 -1.93
N SER A 54 8.05 3.66 -1.78
CA SER A 54 9.37 4.22 -1.50
C SER A 54 9.83 5.12 -2.65
N ARG A 55 10.74 6.07 -2.37
CA ARG A 55 11.26 7.01 -3.36
C ARG A 55 11.94 6.35 -4.57
N ASP A 56 12.53 5.18 -4.39
CA ASP A 56 13.13 4.38 -5.47
C ASP A 56 12.10 3.44 -6.15
N GLY A 57 10.88 3.37 -5.63
CA GLY A 57 9.80 2.50 -6.09
C GLY A 57 10.01 1.01 -5.78
N SER A 58 11.03 0.64 -5.00
CA SER A 58 11.35 -0.77 -4.74
C SER A 58 10.34 -1.46 -3.81
N VAL A 59 9.68 -0.70 -2.92
CA VAL A 59 8.71 -1.21 -1.97
C VAL A 59 7.45 -0.35 -1.87
N LEU A 60 6.40 -0.95 -1.33
CA LEU A 60 5.13 -0.29 -1.01
C LEU A 60 4.90 -0.37 0.50
N TYR A 61 4.72 0.78 1.14
CA TYR A 61 4.36 0.89 2.54
C TYR A 61 2.86 1.03 2.69
N GLY A 62 2.27 0.24 3.59
CA GLY A 62 0.91 0.42 4.08
C GLY A 62 0.93 0.75 5.56
N VAL A 63 0.09 1.67 6.01
CA VAL A 63 -0.14 1.94 7.43
C VAL A 63 -1.57 1.60 7.76
N GLU A 64 -1.76 0.71 8.74
CA GLU A 64 -3.06 0.52 9.40
C GLU A 64 -3.29 1.71 10.34
N ARG A 65 -4.51 1.94 10.81
CA ARG A 65 -4.84 3.14 11.58
C ARG A 65 -4.31 3.10 13.02
N GLN A 66 -4.07 1.92 13.59
CA GLN A 66 -3.90 1.77 15.04
C GLN A 66 -2.75 0.86 15.47
N SER A 67 -2.27 -0.05 14.61
CA SER A 67 -1.54 -1.20 15.10
C SER A 67 -0.30 -1.58 14.32
N TYR A 68 -0.24 -1.33 13.02
CA TYR A 68 0.91 -1.76 12.24
C TYR A 68 1.21 -0.90 11.00
N LEU A 69 2.47 -0.98 10.59
CA LEU A 69 2.98 -0.61 9.29
C LEU A 69 3.45 -1.89 8.60
N VAL A 70 3.16 -2.02 7.32
CA VAL A 70 3.54 -3.17 6.51
C VAL A 70 4.38 -2.70 5.32
N VAL A 71 5.43 -3.46 5.03
CA VAL A 71 6.29 -3.27 3.84
C VAL A 71 6.00 -4.41 2.89
N ILE A 72 5.66 -4.08 1.66
CA ILE A 72 5.20 -5.00 0.64
C ILE A 72 6.14 -4.91 -0.56
N ASN A 73 6.47 -6.05 -1.15
CA ASN A 73 7.10 -6.09 -2.46
C ASN A 73 6.01 -5.86 -3.52
N PRO A 74 5.99 -4.74 -4.24
CA PRO A 74 4.93 -4.46 -5.21
C PRO A 74 4.96 -5.41 -6.42
N GLN A 75 6.12 -5.95 -6.79
CA GLN A 75 6.26 -6.89 -7.89
C GLN A 75 5.59 -8.24 -7.58
N THR A 76 5.76 -8.74 -6.35
CA THR A 76 5.24 -10.06 -5.94
C THR A 76 3.97 -9.97 -5.09
N GLY A 77 3.60 -8.77 -4.63
CA GLY A 77 2.56 -8.48 -3.65
C GLY A 77 2.76 -9.16 -2.30
N GLN A 78 3.95 -9.69 -2.01
CA GLN A 78 4.22 -10.35 -0.75
C GLN A 78 4.62 -9.35 0.33
N LYS A 79 4.19 -9.60 1.56
CA LYS A 79 4.67 -8.89 2.74
C LYS A 79 6.15 -9.19 2.96
N ILE A 80 6.98 -8.15 2.93
CA ILE A 80 8.41 -8.21 3.28
C ILE A 80 8.56 -8.15 4.79
N LYS A 81 7.88 -7.19 5.44
CA LYS A 81 8.02 -6.93 6.88
C LYS A 81 6.74 -6.32 7.44
N GLU A 82 6.49 -6.57 8.72
CA GLU A 82 5.46 -5.91 9.51
C GLU A 82 6.12 -5.28 10.74
N PHE A 83 5.75 -4.05 11.04
CA PHE A 83 6.15 -3.35 12.25
C PHE A 83 4.90 -2.99 13.04
N ARG A 84 4.80 -3.50 14.26
CA ARG A 84 3.68 -3.19 15.15
C ARG A 84 4.00 -2.00 16.03
N TYR A 85 3.04 -1.10 16.15
CA TYR A 85 3.11 0.03 17.07
C TYR A 85 1.83 0.07 17.90
N THR A 86 1.96 0.43 19.16
CA THR A 86 0.84 0.51 20.11
C THR A 86 0.64 1.91 20.69
N GLN A 87 1.59 2.81 20.44
CA GLN A 87 1.60 4.18 20.98
C GLN A 87 1.16 5.25 19.97
N ALA A 88 1.03 4.90 18.69
CA ALA A 88 0.54 5.80 17.65
C ALA A 88 -0.88 5.39 17.25
N SER A 89 -1.82 6.31 17.36
CA SER A 89 -3.21 6.12 16.96
C SER A 89 -3.62 7.14 15.91
N GLY A 90 -4.46 6.74 14.95
CA GLY A 90 -5.00 7.67 13.95
C GLY A 90 -3.99 7.99 12.85
N VAL A 91 -3.18 7.02 12.46
CA VAL A 91 -2.28 7.17 11.30
C VAL A 91 -3.11 7.00 10.02
N PHE A 92 -3.20 8.05 9.22
CA PHE A 92 -4.00 8.06 7.98
C PHE A 92 -3.15 8.23 6.72
N GLY A 93 -1.87 8.54 6.87
CA GLY A 93 -1.02 8.92 5.75
C GLY A 93 0.42 8.53 5.99
N ILE A 94 1.10 8.27 4.89
CA ILE A 94 2.53 8.01 4.83
C ILE A 94 3.04 8.60 3.51
N ALA A 95 4.20 9.24 3.53
CA ALA A 95 4.80 9.90 2.37
C ALA A 95 6.31 10.07 2.56
N GLY A 96 7.04 10.27 1.46
CA GLY A 96 8.46 10.61 1.50
C GLY A 96 9.37 9.52 2.07
N VAL A 97 8.96 8.25 1.96
CA VAL A 97 9.64 7.10 2.59
C VAL A 97 10.80 6.60 1.75
N GLU A 98 11.92 6.29 2.38
CA GLU A 98 13.05 5.58 1.76
C GLU A 98 12.83 4.08 1.83
N ALA A 99 13.50 3.31 0.96
CA ALA A 99 13.46 1.85 1.06
C ALA A 99 14.18 1.38 2.36
N PRO A 100 13.80 0.22 2.93
CA PRO A 100 14.39 -0.32 4.16
C PRO A 100 15.84 -0.80 3.98
#